data_AF-A0A6N8B7U7-F1
#
_entry.id   AF-A0A6N8B7U7-F1
#
_cell.length_a   1.000
_cell.length_b   1.000
_cell.length_c   1.000
_cell.angle_alpha   90.00
_cell.angle_beta   90.00
_cell.angle_gamma   90.00
#
_symmetry.space_group_name_H-M   'P 1'
#
loop_
_entity.id
_entity.type
_entity.pdbx_description
1 polymer ?
#
loop_
_entity_poly.entity_id
_entity_poly.type
_entity_poly.pdbx_seq_one_letter_code
_entity_poly.pdbx_strand_id
1 'polypeptide(L)'
;MGTGSNRLRYPEIMSKRDRLTIEKKCDLVREFAENLIKDFEEKDKSEEEILLSMAQWAKEKGFRDYWFAIDTELQKRYECTSWFWIVRRLRNYPDYWK
;
A
#
# COMPACT_ATOMS: atom_id res chain seq x y z
N MET A 1 4.90 45.61 9.90
CA MET A 1 5.79 44.45 10.15
C MET A 1 4.87 43.23 10.16
N GLY A 2 4.75 42.42 9.10
CA GLY A 2 5.77 41.48 8.61
C GLY A 2 6.09 40.49 9.73
N THR A 3 5.78 39.21 9.72
CA THR A 3 5.75 38.16 8.68
C THR A 3 4.82 37.03 9.17
N GLY A 4 3.97 36.41 8.37
CA GLY A 4 4.38 35.42 7.38
C GLY A 4 4.79 34.10 8.05
N SER A 5 3.83 33.20 8.29
CA SER A 5 4.11 31.77 8.42
C SER A 5 2.92 30.96 7.94
N ASN A 6 2.92 30.79 6.61
CA ASN A 6 2.22 29.76 5.87
C ASN A 6 2.63 28.39 6.43
N ARG A 7 1.86 27.83 7.37
CA ARG A 7 1.81 26.37 7.53
C ARG A 7 0.62 25.89 6.72
N LEU A 8 0.97 25.40 5.53
CA LEU A 8 0.19 24.54 4.65
C LEU A 8 -1.03 23.93 5.34
N ARG A 9 -2.19 24.59 5.18
CA ARG A 9 -3.49 23.94 5.36
C ARG A 9 -3.63 22.92 4.24
N TYR A 10 -3.36 21.66 4.54
CA TYR A 10 -3.91 20.57 3.74
C TYR A 10 -5.43 20.77 3.68
N PRO A 11 -6.07 20.74 2.50
CA PRO A 11 -7.51 20.93 2.42
C PRO A 11 -8.23 19.79 3.16
N GLU A 12 -8.81 20.12 4.31
CA GLU A 12 -9.69 19.27 5.09
C GLU A 12 -11.05 19.13 4.41
N ILE A 13 -11.19 18.32 3.37
CA ILE A 13 -12.51 17.82 2.97
C ILE A 13 -12.41 16.37 2.49
N MET A 14 -12.12 15.47 3.43
CA MET A 14 -12.61 14.09 3.37
C MET A 14 -13.38 13.82 4.66
N SER A 15 -14.64 13.43 4.51
CA SER A 15 -15.60 13.25 5.59
C SER A 15 -15.02 12.34 6.70
N LYS A 16 -15.10 12.77 7.97
CA LYS A 16 -14.48 12.11 9.14
C LYS A 16 -14.92 10.65 9.38
N ARG A 17 -15.90 10.13 8.63
CA ARG A 17 -16.51 8.81 8.81
C ARG A 17 -15.82 7.66 8.05
N ASP A 18 -14.94 7.93 7.08
CA ASP A 18 -14.33 6.89 6.23
C ASP A 18 -12.78 6.83 6.30
N ARG A 19 -12.17 7.41 7.35
CA ARG A 19 -10.72 7.22 7.55
C ARG A 19 -10.46 5.78 7.99
N LEU A 20 -10.10 4.91 7.05
CA LEU A 20 -9.59 3.58 7.36
C LEU A 20 -8.39 3.71 8.31
N THR A 21 -8.43 3.02 9.45
CA THR A 21 -7.28 2.90 10.35
C THR A 21 -6.14 2.20 9.62
N ILE A 22 -4.89 2.38 10.08
CA ILE A 22 -3.74 1.66 9.50
C ILE A 22 -3.97 0.16 9.57
N GLU A 23 -4.51 -0.36 10.67
CA GLU A 23 -4.87 -1.77 10.83
C GLU A 23 -5.79 -2.26 9.70
N LYS A 24 -6.90 -1.55 9.45
CA LYS A 24 -7.81 -1.91 8.35
C LYS A 24 -7.14 -1.85 6.97
N LYS A 25 -6.20 -0.92 6.76
CA LYS A 25 -5.42 -0.88 5.52
C LYS A 25 -4.49 -2.08 5.40
N CYS A 26 -3.83 -2.48 6.50
CA CYS A 26 -3.00 -3.68 6.55
C CYS A 26 -3.80 -4.94 6.25
N ASP A 27 -5.02 -5.07 6.81
CA ASP A 27 -5.89 -6.23 6.55
C ASP A 27 -6.24 -6.34 5.07
N LEU A 28 -6.64 -5.22 4.44
CA LEU A 28 -6.95 -5.18 3.00
C LEU A 28 -5.74 -5.50 2.12
N VAL A 29 -4.56 -4.98 2.48
CA VAL A 29 -3.30 -5.22 1.75
C VAL A 29 -2.90 -6.68 1.86
N ARG A 30 -3.01 -7.27 3.05
CA ARG A 30 -2.77 -8.69 3.28
C ARG A 30 -3.70 -9.54 2.42
N GLU A 31 -5.00 -9.32 2.51
CA GLU A 31 -6.00 -10.11 1.76
C GLU A 31 -5.76 -10.04 0.25
N PHE A 32 -5.41 -8.84 -0.25
CA PHE A 32 -5.11 -8.67 -1.66
C PHE A 32 -3.81 -9.38 -2.07
N ALA A 33 -2.75 -9.26 -1.27
CA ALA A 33 -1.48 -9.94 -1.54
C ALA A 33 -1.59 -11.48 -1.44
N GLU A 34 -2.40 -11.99 -0.52
CA GLU A 34 -2.72 -13.43 -0.40
C GLU A 34 -3.47 -13.97 -1.62
N ASN A 35 -4.28 -13.15 -2.28
CA ASN A 35 -4.91 -13.54 -3.54
C ASN A 35 -3.92 -13.47 -4.72
N LEU A 36 -3.06 -12.44 -4.73
CA LEU A 36 -2.05 -12.30 -5.78
C LEU A 36 -1.00 -13.43 -5.75
N ILE A 37 -0.59 -13.91 -4.56
CA ILE A 37 0.37 -15.02 -4.50
C ILE A 37 -0.24 -16.31 -5.05
N LYS A 38 -1.55 -16.54 -4.86
CA LYS A 38 -2.24 -17.68 -5.49
C LYS A 38 -2.28 -17.53 -7.00
N ASP A 39 -2.56 -16.33 -7.51
CA ASP A 39 -2.50 -16.05 -8.94
C ASP A 39 -1.09 -16.29 -9.51
N PHE A 40 -0.04 -15.98 -8.76
CA PHE A 40 1.35 -16.26 -9.13
C PHE A 40 1.62 -17.77 -9.18
N GLU A 41 1.21 -18.51 -8.16
CA GLU A 41 1.46 -19.95 -8.02
C GLU A 41 0.60 -20.82 -8.93
N GLU A 42 -0.68 -20.46 -9.13
CA GLU A 42 -1.67 -21.30 -9.83
C GLU A 42 -1.86 -20.91 -11.30
N LYS A 43 -1.70 -19.63 -11.65
CA LYS A 43 -2.01 -19.11 -12.99
C LYS A 43 -0.75 -18.72 -13.78
N ASP A 44 0.43 -19.06 -13.26
CA ASP A 44 1.74 -18.79 -13.87
C ASP A 44 1.91 -17.31 -14.28
N LYS A 45 1.34 -16.40 -13.48
CA LYS A 45 1.54 -14.96 -13.69
C LYS A 45 2.99 -14.61 -13.36
N SER A 46 3.56 -13.71 -14.15
CA SER A 46 4.89 -13.20 -13.89
C SER A 46 4.94 -12.31 -12.65
N GLU A 47 6.13 -12.18 -12.05
CA GLU A 47 6.38 -11.27 -10.93
C GLU A 47 5.95 -9.83 -11.27
N GLU A 48 6.22 -9.38 -12.50
CA GLU A 48 5.88 -8.05 -12.98
C GLU A 48 4.37 -7.81 -12.99
N GLU A 49 3.58 -8.76 -13.50
CA GLU A 49 2.12 -8.65 -13.53
C GLU A 49 1.51 -8.58 -12.12
N ILE A 50 2.08 -9.33 -11.17
CA ILE A 50 1.67 -9.32 -9.77
C ILE A 50 1.96 -7.96 -9.13
N LEU A 51 3.16 -7.42 -9.33
CA LEU A 51 3.56 -6.13 -8.79
C LEU A 51 2.75 -4.98 -9.41
N LEU A 52 2.49 -5.02 -10.72
CA LEU A 52 1.62 -4.05 -11.39
C LEU A 52 0.18 -4.12 -10.87
N SER A 53 -0.37 -5.32 -10.66
CA SER A 53 -1.70 -5.51 -10.09
C SER A 53 -1.79 -4.93 -8.67
N MET A 54 -0.76 -5.19 -7.83
CA MET A 54 -0.65 -4.62 -6.49
C MET A 54 -0.59 -3.10 -6.51
N ALA A 55 0.25 -2.54 -7.39
CA ALA A 55 0.45 -1.11 -7.50
C ALA A 55 -0.82 -0.39 -7.97
N GLN A 56 -1.48 -0.92 -9.00
CA GLN A 56 -2.73 -0.37 -9.52
C GLN A 56 -3.81 -0.37 -8.42
N TRP A 57 -4.02 -1.50 -7.76
CA TRP A 57 -5.00 -1.59 -6.67
C TRP A 57 -4.67 -0.62 -5.53
N ALA A 58 -3.39 -0.53 -5.13
CA ALA A 58 -2.97 0.38 -4.07
C ALA A 58 -3.18 1.86 -4.44
N LYS A 59 -3.00 2.23 -5.72
CA LYS A 59 -3.32 3.56 -6.24
C LYS A 59 -4.82 3.83 -6.18
N GLU A 60 -5.66 2.90 -6.64
CA GLU A 60 -7.12 3.01 -6.61
C GLU A 60 -7.66 3.15 -5.17
N LYS A 61 -7.04 2.50 -4.20
CA LYS A 61 -7.38 2.62 -2.77
C LYS A 61 -6.79 3.85 -2.08
N GLY A 62 -5.94 4.62 -2.75
CA GLY A 62 -5.24 5.76 -2.15
C GLY A 62 -4.26 5.36 -1.03
N PHE A 63 -3.66 4.17 -1.13
CA PHE A 63 -2.78 3.63 -0.09
C PHE A 63 -1.32 4.01 -0.27
N ARG A 64 -0.94 4.62 -1.40
CA ARG A 64 0.44 5.02 -1.71
C ARG A 64 1.11 5.80 -0.57
N ASP A 65 0.45 6.84 -0.07
CA ASP A 65 1.00 7.70 1.01
C ASP A 65 1.10 6.97 2.36
N TYR A 66 0.39 5.85 2.52
CA TYR A 66 0.39 5.02 3.72
C TYR A 66 1.26 3.77 3.57
N TRP A 67 1.85 3.53 2.40
CA TRP A 67 2.50 2.26 2.08
C TRP A 67 3.66 1.93 3.02
N PHE A 68 4.43 2.95 3.41
CA PHE A 68 5.53 2.79 4.37
C PHE A 68 5.03 2.30 5.73
N ALA A 69 3.92 2.87 6.22
CA ALA A 69 3.33 2.48 7.50
C ALA A 69 2.72 1.07 7.42
N ILE A 70 2.06 0.75 6.30
CA ILE A 70 1.49 -0.57 6.03
C ILE A 70 2.59 -1.64 6.00
N ASP A 71 3.66 -1.43 5.21
CA ASP A 71 4.80 -2.34 5.13
C ASP A 71 5.42 -2.58 6.50
N THR A 72 5.63 -1.51 7.29
CA THR A 72 6.21 -1.61 8.63
C THR A 72 5.34 -2.43 9.58
N GLU A 73 4.02 -2.23 9.56
CA GLU A 73 3.11 -2.98 10.43
C GLU A 73 2.96 -4.45 9.99
N LEU A 74 2.90 -4.71 8.69
CA LEU A 74 2.83 -6.08 8.17
C LEU A 74 4.13 -6.85 8.41
N GLN A 75 5.29 -6.21 8.27
CA GLN A 75 6.59 -6.85 8.54
C GLN A 75 6.64 -7.44 9.95
N LYS A 76 6.19 -6.71 10.98
CA LYS A 76 6.22 -7.17 12.38
C LYS A 76 5.48 -8.50 12.61
N ARG A 77 4.48 -8.82 11.78
CA ARG A 77 3.59 -9.96 11.97
C ARG A 77 3.75 -11.04 10.91
N TYR A 78 4.19 -10.67 9.71
CA TYR A 78 4.10 -11.51 8.51
C TYR A 78 5.37 -11.53 7.66
N GLU A 79 6.53 -11.12 8.19
CA GLU A 79 7.80 -11.10 7.44
C GLU A 79 8.14 -12.43 6.75
N CYS A 80 7.76 -13.57 7.34
CA CYS A 80 8.03 -14.90 6.80
C CYS A 80 6.93 -15.47 5.90
N THR A 81 5.86 -14.71 5.58
CA THR A 81 4.80 -15.22 4.71
C THR A 81 5.18 -15.13 3.24
N SER A 82 4.72 -16.09 2.44
CA SER A 82 5.03 -16.18 1.02
C SER A 82 4.48 -15.01 0.20
N TRP A 83 3.44 -14.30 0.65
CA TRP A 83 2.90 -13.14 -0.07
C TRP A 83 3.60 -11.82 0.31
N PHE A 84 4.29 -11.74 1.46
CA PHE A 84 4.79 -10.47 1.99
C PHE A 84 5.86 -9.84 1.10
N TRP A 85 6.61 -10.64 0.34
CA TRP A 85 7.59 -10.11 -0.61
C TRP A 85 6.95 -9.15 -1.63
N ILE A 86 5.68 -9.34 -2.01
CA ILE A 86 4.96 -8.47 -2.95
C ILE A 86 4.90 -7.03 -2.38
N VAL A 87 4.48 -6.91 -1.11
CA VAL A 87 4.37 -5.63 -0.40
C VAL A 87 5.73 -4.95 -0.29
N ARG A 88 6.74 -5.72 0.13
CA ARG A 88 8.10 -5.23 0.34
C ARG A 88 8.77 -4.78 -0.95
N ARG A 89 8.51 -5.50 -2.04
CA ARG A 89 9.09 -5.21 -3.36
C ARG A 89 8.43 -3.98 -3.96
N LEU A 90 7.12 -3.85 -3.86
CA LEU A 90 6.42 -2.64 -4.29
C LEU A 90 6.88 -1.40 -3.50
N ARG A 91 7.29 -1.54 -2.24
CA ARG A 91 7.93 -0.44 -1.47
C ARG A 91 9.28 -0.02 -2.07
N ASN A 92 10.11 -0.98 -2.46
CA ASN A 92 11.51 -0.74 -2.85
C ASN A 92 11.69 -0.35 -4.32
N TYR A 93 10.73 -0.69 -5.18
CA TYR A 93 10.81 -0.43 -6.62
C TYR A 93 9.77 0.63 -7.03
N PRO A 94 10.16 1.92 -7.07
CA PRO A 94 9.25 3.02 -7.36
C PRO A 94 8.65 2.99 -8.77
N ASP A 95 9.27 2.25 -9.70
CA ASP A 95 8.85 2.18 -11.09
C ASP A 95 7.41 1.66 -11.26
N TYR A 96 6.97 0.76 -10.37
CA TYR A 96 5.60 0.23 -10.37
C TYR A 96 4.56 1.28 -9.93
N TRP A 97 4.99 2.38 -9.30
CA TRP A 97 4.11 3.48 -8.89
C TRP A 97 3.92 4.58 -9.95
N LYS A 98 4.63 4.50 -11.07
CA LYS A 98 4.43 5.39 -12.23
C LYS A 98 3.06 5.12 -12.81
#